data_AF-A0A838RHQ2-F1
#
_entry.id   AF-A0A838RHQ2-F1
#
_cell.length_a   1.000
_cell.length_b   1.000
_cell.length_c   1.000
_cell.angle_alpha   90.00
_cell.angle_beta   90.00
_cell.angle_gamma   90.00
#
_symmetry.space_group_name_H-M   'P 1'
#
loop_
_entity.id
_entity.type
_entity.pdbx_description
1 polymer ?
#
loop_
_entity_poly.entity_id
_entity_poly.type
_entity_poly.pdbx_seq_one_letter_code
_entity_poly.pdbx_strand_id
1 'polypeptide(L)'
;MRKSVIFVAVIALLLLTNPAWAITYGQLDGNKHPYVGGLVGTFDGQTYTYCTGTLISPTVFLTAAHCDIGTSTVQVTFDSEFTMKSRLYTGTFYGSPAYNQAQDDPQDLAVVVFDKPISGITPARLPSLGQLNNVSKNQKFTAVGYGGQEAVNQPGGPYIGYTEFREYAVSSFNALGPGYLRLSQNPATGNGGTCYGDSGGPNFLGAGTSETTIIAGTTITGDMNCKSTNTTQRLDIPASRAFLGQFVTLP
;
A
#
# COMPACT_ATOMS: atom_id res chain seq x y z
N MET A 1 -50.04 47.69 -20.53
CA MET A 1 -49.55 47.78 -19.13
C MET A 1 -49.25 46.37 -18.63
N ARG A 2 -48.05 46.19 -18.05
CA ARG A 2 -47.48 45.02 -17.35
C ARG A 2 -47.40 43.66 -18.08
N LYS A 3 -46.18 43.39 -18.56
CA LYS A 3 -45.66 42.10 -19.03
C LYS A 3 -45.47 41.15 -17.84
N SER A 4 -45.91 39.90 -17.99
CA SER A 4 -45.61 38.79 -17.09
C SER A 4 -44.38 38.03 -17.59
N VAL A 5 -43.35 37.88 -16.76
CA VAL A 5 -42.37 36.78 -16.87
C VAL A 5 -42.00 36.37 -15.45
N ILE A 6 -42.50 35.22 -15.02
CA ILE A 6 -42.18 34.59 -13.75
C ILE A 6 -40.90 33.77 -13.96
N PHE A 7 -39.94 33.97 -13.05
CA PHE A 7 -38.70 33.21 -12.91
C PHE A 7 -39.00 31.73 -12.66
N VAL A 8 -38.39 30.84 -13.44
CA VAL A 8 -38.16 29.45 -13.02
C VAL A 8 -36.66 29.20 -13.12
N ALA A 9 -35.96 29.40 -12.01
CA ALA A 9 -34.60 28.93 -11.83
C ALA A 9 -34.67 27.42 -11.54
N VAL A 10 -34.40 26.59 -12.55
CA VAL A 10 -34.18 25.15 -12.33
C VAL A 10 -32.75 24.99 -11.83
N ILE A 11 -32.63 24.68 -10.55
CA ILE A 11 -31.38 24.32 -9.87
C ILE A 11 -30.84 23.05 -10.53
N ALA A 12 -29.67 23.14 -11.15
CA ALA A 12 -28.92 21.97 -11.58
C ALA A 12 -28.46 21.20 -10.33
N LEU A 13 -29.04 20.03 -10.08
CA LEU A 13 -28.49 19.07 -9.12
C LEU A 13 -27.16 18.57 -9.69
N LEU A 14 -26.04 19.10 -9.20
CA LEU A 14 -24.73 18.49 -9.34
C LEU A 14 -24.76 17.18 -8.55
N LEU A 15 -24.94 16.06 -9.26
CA LEU A 15 -24.59 14.75 -8.74
C LEU A 15 -23.09 14.76 -8.48
N LEU A 16 -22.69 14.98 -7.22
CA LEU A 16 -21.35 14.65 -6.75
C LEU A 16 -21.27 13.12 -6.75
N THR A 17 -20.90 12.55 -7.89
CA THR A 17 -20.39 11.19 -7.92
C THR A 17 -19.09 11.21 -7.14
N ASN A 18 -19.12 10.74 -5.89
CA ASN A 18 -17.89 10.40 -5.19
C ASN A 18 -17.18 9.34 -6.05
N PRO A 19 -15.96 9.60 -6.56
CA PRO A 19 -15.18 8.53 -7.15
C PRO A 19 -15.06 7.41 -6.12
N ALA A 20 -15.22 6.16 -6.54
CA ALA A 20 -14.73 5.05 -5.75
C ALA A 20 -13.20 5.13 -5.79
N TRP A 21 -12.57 5.19 -4.62
CA TRP A 21 -11.13 5.36 -4.46
C TRP A 21 -10.54 4.06 -3.86
N ALA A 22 -9.55 3.45 -4.52
CA ALA A 22 -8.72 2.32 -4.07
C ALA A 22 -7.88 2.65 -2.85
N ILE A 23 -7.43 1.58 -2.18
CA ILE A 23 -7.29 1.59 -0.73
C ILE A 23 -8.69 1.89 -0.12
N THR A 24 -9.15 1.13 0.87
CA THR A 24 -10.50 1.36 1.40
C THR A 24 -10.61 2.77 1.96
N TYR A 25 -11.55 3.55 1.44
CA TYR A 25 -11.71 4.98 1.75
C TYR A 25 -10.47 5.83 1.40
N GLY A 26 -9.71 5.44 0.38
CA GLY A 26 -8.50 6.10 -0.07
C GLY A 26 -8.73 7.24 -1.04
N GLN A 27 -7.65 7.66 -1.69
CA GLN A 27 -7.62 8.68 -2.74
C GLN A 27 -6.52 8.34 -3.74
N LEU A 28 -6.68 8.77 -4.99
CA LEU A 28 -5.65 8.65 -6.02
C LEU A 28 -4.35 9.29 -5.51
N ASP A 29 -3.27 8.53 -5.60
CA ASP A 29 -1.95 8.97 -5.16
C ASP A 29 -1.37 10.01 -6.12
N GLY A 30 -1.62 9.83 -7.42
CA GLY A 30 -0.94 10.58 -8.47
C GLY A 30 0.57 10.40 -8.33
N ASN A 31 1.31 11.50 -8.17
CA ASN A 31 2.77 11.50 -8.04
C ASN A 31 3.27 11.75 -6.61
N LYS A 32 2.43 11.55 -5.58
CA LYS A 32 2.83 11.80 -4.18
C LYS A 32 3.87 10.79 -3.68
N HIS A 33 3.72 9.52 -4.05
CA HIS A 33 4.60 8.44 -3.62
C HIS A 33 5.24 7.69 -4.81
N PRO A 34 6.10 8.34 -5.62
CA PRO A 34 6.65 7.73 -6.84
C PRO A 34 7.55 6.52 -6.58
N TYR A 35 8.02 6.34 -5.34
CA TYR A 35 8.81 5.19 -4.91
C TYR A 35 7.95 3.98 -4.52
N VAL A 36 6.64 4.09 -4.51
CA VAL A 36 5.71 2.96 -4.30
C VAL A 36 5.32 2.39 -5.65
N GLY A 37 5.43 1.07 -5.79
CA GLY A 37 5.22 0.37 -7.06
C GLY A 37 4.36 -0.86 -6.90
N GLY A 38 3.84 -1.35 -8.02
CA GLY A 38 3.07 -2.58 -8.12
C GLY A 38 3.90 -3.70 -8.71
N LEU A 39 3.85 -4.88 -8.10
CA LEU A 39 4.31 -6.13 -8.72
C LEU A 39 3.30 -6.55 -9.78
N VAL A 40 3.77 -6.77 -11.01
CA VAL A 40 2.94 -7.06 -12.17
C VAL A 40 3.11 -8.53 -12.55
N GLY A 41 2.00 -9.21 -12.80
CA GLY A 41 1.97 -10.61 -13.20
C GLY A 41 0.79 -10.92 -14.10
N THR A 42 0.86 -12.06 -14.81
CA THR A 42 -0.22 -12.52 -15.68
C THR A 42 -0.83 -13.79 -15.10
N PHE A 43 -2.12 -13.73 -14.79
CA PHE A 43 -2.90 -14.84 -14.22
C PHE A 43 -4.19 -14.98 -15.02
N ASP A 44 -4.54 -16.21 -15.41
CA ASP A 44 -5.75 -16.51 -16.19
C ASP A 44 -5.93 -15.62 -17.43
N GLY A 45 -4.82 -15.26 -18.08
CA GLY A 45 -4.78 -14.41 -19.28
C GLY A 45 -4.94 -12.91 -19.03
N GLN A 46 -5.03 -12.47 -17.78
CA GLN A 46 -5.09 -11.05 -17.39
C GLN A 46 -3.78 -10.62 -16.75
N THR A 47 -3.30 -9.43 -17.12
CA THR A 47 -2.10 -8.83 -16.51
C THR A 47 -2.53 -7.67 -15.64
N TYR A 48 -2.12 -7.69 -14.38
CA TYR A 48 -2.52 -6.70 -13.38
C TYR A 48 -1.47 -6.60 -12.27
N THR A 49 -1.63 -5.60 -11.42
CA THR A 49 -0.83 -5.45 -10.19
C THR A 49 -1.34 -6.39 -9.09
N TYR A 50 -0.56 -7.41 -8.74
CA TYR A 50 -1.00 -8.45 -7.79
C TYR A 50 -0.53 -8.22 -6.35
N CYS A 51 0.53 -7.44 -6.17
CA CYS A 51 1.06 -7.01 -4.89
C CYS A 51 1.66 -5.60 -5.03
N THR A 52 1.97 -4.97 -3.90
CA THR A 52 2.59 -3.66 -3.81
C THR A 52 3.99 -3.78 -3.19
N GLY A 53 4.81 -2.75 -3.35
CA GLY A 53 6.05 -2.60 -2.60
C GLY A 53 6.60 -1.19 -2.66
N THR A 54 7.83 -1.01 -2.16
CA THR A 54 8.47 0.31 -2.08
C THR A 54 9.95 0.24 -2.39
N LEU A 55 10.42 1.13 -3.25
CA LEU A 55 11.84 1.34 -3.51
C LEU A 55 12.51 1.91 -2.26
N ILE A 56 13.42 1.16 -1.64
CA ILE A 56 14.16 1.52 -0.40
C ILE A 56 15.64 1.80 -0.65
N SER A 57 16.14 1.48 -1.84
CA SER A 57 17.40 1.97 -2.39
C SER A 57 17.27 2.04 -3.92
N PRO A 58 18.19 2.66 -4.67
CA PRO A 58 18.08 2.71 -6.13
C PRO A 58 17.96 1.34 -6.80
N THR A 59 18.39 0.25 -6.16
CA THR A 59 18.36 -1.11 -6.71
C THR A 59 17.53 -2.10 -5.89
N VAL A 60 16.89 -1.68 -4.79
CA VAL A 60 16.18 -2.59 -3.89
C VAL A 60 14.77 -2.10 -3.64
N PHE A 61 13.80 -2.97 -3.96
CA PHE A 61 12.38 -2.76 -3.77
C PHE A 61 11.83 -3.73 -2.73
N LEU A 62 11.38 -3.21 -1.60
CA LEU A 62 10.81 -3.95 -0.49
C LEU A 62 9.37 -4.38 -0.79
N THR A 63 9.02 -5.63 -0.50
CA THR A 63 7.67 -6.20 -0.59
C THR A 63 7.49 -7.32 0.45
N ALA A 64 6.46 -8.13 0.35
CA ALA A 64 6.17 -9.25 1.25
C ALA A 64 6.63 -10.60 0.65
N ALA A 65 6.99 -11.55 1.50
CA ALA A 65 7.41 -12.89 1.07
C ALA A 65 6.24 -13.69 0.48
N HIS A 66 5.03 -13.54 1.02
CA HIS A 66 3.85 -14.22 0.49
C HIS A 66 3.41 -13.74 -0.90
N CYS A 67 4.00 -12.65 -1.41
CA CYS A 67 3.82 -12.22 -2.79
C CYS A 67 4.62 -13.08 -3.79
N ASP A 68 5.38 -14.08 -3.33
CA ASP A 68 6.08 -14.99 -4.22
C ASP A 68 5.07 -15.82 -5.04
N ILE A 69 5.19 -15.71 -6.36
CA ILE A 69 4.36 -16.43 -7.35
C ILE A 69 5.07 -17.66 -7.92
N GLY A 70 6.20 -18.05 -7.33
CA GLY A 70 7.01 -19.20 -7.73
C GLY A 70 8.00 -18.89 -8.86
N THR A 71 8.33 -17.62 -9.08
CA THR A 71 9.30 -17.19 -10.10
C THR A 71 10.46 -16.42 -9.46
N SER A 72 11.69 -16.72 -9.88
CA SER A 72 12.88 -15.99 -9.40
C SER A 72 12.95 -14.56 -9.91
N THR A 73 12.22 -14.26 -10.98
CA THR A 73 12.22 -12.97 -11.66
C THR A 73 10.80 -12.42 -11.70
N VAL A 74 10.67 -11.15 -11.33
CA VAL A 74 9.38 -10.45 -11.26
C VAL A 74 9.47 -9.09 -11.94
N GLN A 75 8.31 -8.51 -12.27
CA GLN A 75 8.20 -7.20 -12.88
C GLN A 75 7.57 -6.20 -11.91
N VAL A 76 8.09 -4.98 -11.89
CA VAL A 76 7.60 -3.86 -11.07
C VAL A 76 7.25 -2.68 -11.98
N THR A 77 6.11 -2.04 -11.74
CA THR A 77 5.78 -0.71 -12.28
C THR A 77 5.82 0.33 -11.17
N PHE A 78 6.23 1.56 -11.48
CA PHE A 78 6.11 2.72 -10.58
C PHE A 78 5.10 3.77 -11.10
N ASP A 79 4.42 3.47 -12.21
CA ASP A 79 3.41 4.34 -12.79
C ASP A 79 2.22 4.46 -11.84
N SER A 80 1.64 5.67 -11.73
CA SER A 80 0.48 5.92 -10.85
C SER A 80 -0.78 5.20 -11.30
N GLU A 81 -0.82 4.74 -12.55
CA GLU A 81 -1.86 3.91 -13.14
C GLU A 81 -1.14 2.82 -13.93
N PHE A 82 -1.41 1.55 -13.61
CA PHE A 82 -0.91 0.47 -14.41
C PHE A 82 -1.75 0.32 -15.69
N THR A 83 -1.07 0.31 -16.83
CA THR A 83 -1.64 0.00 -18.13
C THR A 83 -0.70 -0.94 -18.88
N MET A 84 -1.15 -1.55 -19.97
CA MET A 84 -0.29 -2.37 -20.84
C MET A 84 0.87 -1.59 -21.51
N LYS A 85 0.88 -0.25 -21.39
CA LYS A 85 1.98 0.61 -21.87
C LYS A 85 2.94 1.03 -20.76
N SER A 86 2.64 0.66 -19.51
CA SER A 86 3.44 1.04 -18.36
C SER A 86 4.86 0.54 -18.45
N ARG A 87 5.77 1.29 -17.84
CA ARG A 87 7.17 0.89 -17.80
C ARG A 87 7.36 -0.22 -16.77
N LEU A 88 7.86 -1.36 -17.23
CA LEU A 88 8.16 -2.51 -16.37
C LEU A 88 9.65 -2.63 -16.11
N TYR A 89 10.00 -2.74 -14.84
CA TYR A 89 11.35 -3.00 -14.35
C TYR A 89 11.44 -4.45 -13.90
N THR A 90 12.39 -5.19 -14.48
CA THR A 90 12.61 -6.59 -14.14
C THR A 90 13.66 -6.70 -13.06
N GLY A 91 13.41 -7.50 -12.03
CA GLY A 91 14.36 -7.77 -10.95
C GLY A 91 14.23 -9.17 -10.39
N THR A 92 15.19 -9.56 -9.56
CA THR A 92 15.22 -10.87 -8.90
C THR A 92 14.54 -10.80 -7.54
N PHE A 93 13.60 -11.72 -7.30
CA PHE A 93 12.86 -11.82 -6.05
C PHE A 93 13.65 -12.63 -5.01
N TYR A 94 13.79 -12.08 -3.80
CA TYR A 94 14.39 -12.73 -2.64
C TYR A 94 13.41 -12.65 -1.48
N GLY A 95 12.70 -13.74 -1.19
CA GLY A 95 11.91 -13.89 0.02
C GLY A 95 12.79 -14.20 1.22
N SER A 96 12.38 -13.75 2.41
CA SER A 96 13.03 -14.14 3.66
C SER A 96 12.95 -15.66 3.83
N PRO A 97 14.09 -16.36 3.96
CA PRO A 97 14.09 -17.82 4.15
C PRO A 97 13.53 -18.23 5.53
N ALA A 98 13.35 -17.27 6.43
CA ALA A 98 12.75 -17.49 7.73
C ALA A 98 11.21 -17.40 7.71
N TYR A 99 10.61 -16.98 6.58
CA TYR A 99 9.16 -16.93 6.43
C TYR A 99 8.56 -18.34 6.50
N ASN A 100 7.76 -18.58 7.52
CA ASN A 100 7.18 -19.91 7.82
C ASN A 100 5.64 -19.90 7.82
N GLN A 101 5.01 -18.77 7.49
CA GLN A 101 3.55 -18.57 7.44
C GLN A 101 2.84 -18.71 8.80
N ALA A 102 3.56 -18.77 9.92
CA ALA A 102 2.96 -18.75 11.25
C ALA A 102 2.38 -17.36 11.57
N GLN A 103 1.31 -17.33 12.36
CA GLN A 103 0.60 -16.09 12.70
C GLN A 103 1.43 -15.05 13.46
N ASP A 104 2.51 -15.49 14.12
CA ASP A 104 3.41 -14.67 14.92
C ASP A 104 4.81 -14.51 14.29
N ASP A 105 4.95 -14.79 12.99
CA ASP A 105 6.22 -14.76 12.26
C ASP A 105 6.50 -13.38 11.60
N PRO A 106 7.34 -12.51 12.20
CA PRO A 106 7.76 -11.27 11.57
C PRO A 106 8.87 -11.53 10.56
N GLN A 107 8.63 -12.41 9.59
CA GLN A 107 9.55 -12.73 8.51
C GLN A 107 8.87 -12.70 7.15
N ASP A 108 7.65 -12.20 7.03
CA ASP A 108 6.96 -12.01 5.76
C ASP A 108 7.50 -10.80 5.01
N LEU A 109 8.78 -10.85 4.65
CA LEU A 109 9.49 -9.81 3.92
C LEU A 109 10.17 -10.41 2.71
N ALA A 110 10.13 -9.67 1.61
CA ALA A 110 10.93 -9.94 0.45
C ALA A 110 11.53 -8.65 -0.09
N VAL A 111 12.55 -8.80 -0.92
CA VAL A 111 13.02 -7.72 -1.77
C VAL A 111 13.08 -8.17 -3.22
N VAL A 112 12.84 -7.22 -4.12
CA VAL A 112 13.20 -7.34 -5.53
C VAL A 112 14.48 -6.53 -5.74
N VAL A 113 15.52 -7.19 -6.22
CA VAL A 113 16.81 -6.56 -6.54
C VAL A 113 16.90 -6.33 -8.04
N PHE A 114 17.16 -5.09 -8.43
CA PHE A 114 17.36 -4.69 -9.82
C PHE A 114 18.86 -4.67 -10.15
N ASP A 115 19.23 -5.19 -11.33
CA ASP A 115 20.62 -5.16 -11.83
C ASP A 115 21.13 -3.73 -12.08
N LYS A 116 20.21 -2.78 -12.32
CA LYS A 116 20.53 -1.39 -12.58
C LYS A 116 19.71 -0.47 -11.68
N PRO A 117 20.29 0.65 -11.21
CA PRO A 117 19.56 1.64 -10.45
C PRO A 117 18.31 2.16 -11.20
N ILE A 118 17.20 2.23 -10.49
CA ILE A 118 15.99 2.92 -10.92
C ILE A 118 16.26 4.42 -10.81
N SER A 119 16.39 5.09 -11.96
CA SER A 119 16.68 6.52 -12.05
C SER A 119 15.44 7.38 -11.90
N GLY A 120 15.58 8.59 -11.33
CA GLY A 120 14.51 9.59 -11.27
C GLY A 120 13.48 9.37 -10.16
N ILE A 121 13.67 8.37 -9.32
CA ILE A 121 12.84 8.08 -8.15
C ILE A 121 13.73 8.09 -6.91
N THR A 122 13.45 8.99 -5.98
CA THR A 122 14.13 9.01 -4.67
C THR A 122 13.55 7.90 -3.79
N PRO A 123 14.35 6.93 -3.31
CA PRO A 123 13.84 5.86 -2.47
C PRO A 123 13.27 6.34 -1.12
N ALA A 124 12.32 5.58 -0.59
CA ALA A 124 11.84 5.73 0.78
C ALA A 124 12.91 5.31 1.80
N ARG A 125 12.68 5.65 3.07
CA ARG A 125 13.62 5.37 4.17
C ARG A 125 13.10 4.24 5.05
N LEU A 126 14.01 3.37 5.49
CA LEU A 126 13.75 2.44 6.57
C LEU A 126 13.77 3.16 7.92
N PRO A 127 13.06 2.65 8.94
CA PRO A 127 13.12 3.20 10.28
C PRO A 127 14.40 2.76 11.00
N SER A 128 14.89 3.59 11.92
CA SER A 128 15.98 3.21 12.84
C SER A 128 15.50 2.13 13.81
N LEU A 129 16.44 1.34 14.36
CA LEU A 129 16.12 0.27 15.32
C LEU A 129 15.29 0.82 16.51
N GLY A 130 14.12 0.22 16.75
CA GLY A 130 13.23 0.58 17.85
C GLY A 130 12.49 1.91 17.69
N GLN A 131 12.51 2.53 16.50
CA GLN A 131 11.88 3.84 16.26
C GLN A 131 10.38 3.87 16.61
N LEU A 132 9.66 2.75 16.49
CA LEU A 132 8.23 2.69 16.77
C LEU A 132 7.88 2.40 18.24
N ASN A 133 8.88 2.10 19.10
CA ASN A 133 8.63 1.68 20.48
C ASN A 133 7.88 2.72 21.34
N ASN A 134 7.94 3.99 20.97
CA ASN A 134 7.30 5.10 21.69
C ASN A 134 6.31 5.87 20.82
N VAL A 135 5.69 5.20 19.85
CA VAL A 135 4.71 5.83 18.98
C VAL A 135 3.48 6.33 19.76
N SER A 136 3.02 7.54 19.44
CA SER A 136 1.85 8.12 20.10
C SER A 136 0.58 7.32 19.77
N LYS A 137 -0.36 7.24 20.73
CA LYS A 137 -1.69 6.67 20.50
C LYS A 137 -2.48 7.41 19.42
N ASN A 138 -2.14 8.66 19.16
CA ASN A 138 -2.76 9.49 18.13
C ASN A 138 -1.96 9.50 16.81
N GLN A 139 -0.92 8.67 16.71
CA GLN A 139 -0.12 8.59 15.49
C GLN A 139 -0.97 8.11 14.32
N LYS A 140 -0.80 8.78 13.19
CA LYS A 140 -1.37 8.39 11.90
C LYS A 140 -0.32 7.81 10.98
N PHE A 141 -0.78 7.03 10.02
CA PHE A 141 0.04 6.40 9.02
C PHE A 141 -0.64 6.53 7.66
N THR A 142 0.17 6.66 6.61
CA THR A 142 -0.31 6.66 5.23
C THR A 142 0.01 5.31 4.60
N ALA A 143 -1.02 4.52 4.33
CA ALA A 143 -0.91 3.33 3.50
C ALA A 143 -0.95 3.74 2.03
N VAL A 144 -0.14 3.12 1.18
CA VAL A 144 -0.12 3.37 -0.28
C VAL A 144 -0.05 2.05 -1.02
N GLY A 145 -0.80 1.90 -2.11
CA GLY A 145 -0.75 0.69 -2.92
C GLY A 145 -1.73 0.65 -4.07
N TYR A 146 -1.79 -0.51 -4.73
CA TYR A 146 -2.60 -0.76 -5.94
C TYR A 146 -3.77 -1.73 -5.65
N GLY A 147 -4.04 -2.00 -4.37
CA GLY A 147 -4.98 -3.02 -3.95
C GLY A 147 -6.46 -2.67 -4.12
N GLY A 148 -7.29 -3.62 -3.73
CA GLY A 148 -8.73 -3.60 -3.95
C GLY A 148 -9.48 -2.49 -3.20
N GLN A 149 -10.65 -2.16 -3.73
CA GLN A 149 -11.62 -1.27 -3.10
C GLN A 149 -12.23 -1.88 -1.84
N GLU A 150 -12.99 -1.05 -1.11
CA GLU A 150 -13.92 -1.55 -0.11
C GLU A 150 -14.84 -2.63 -0.71
N ALA A 151 -14.98 -3.75 0.01
CA ALA A 151 -15.92 -4.79 -0.38
C ALA A 151 -17.37 -4.24 -0.39
N VAL A 152 -18.00 -4.23 -1.57
CA VAL A 152 -19.39 -3.82 -1.75
C VAL A 152 -20.29 -5.05 -1.70
N ASN A 153 -21.37 -4.96 -0.93
CA ASN A 153 -22.35 -6.04 -0.87
C ASN A 153 -23.14 -6.12 -2.18
N GLN A 154 -23.14 -7.28 -2.81
CA GLN A 154 -23.93 -7.57 -4.00
C GLN A 154 -24.51 -9.00 -3.96
N PRO A 155 -25.50 -9.33 -4.82
CA PRO A 155 -25.98 -10.71 -4.95
C PRO A 155 -24.82 -11.66 -5.26
N GLY A 156 -24.67 -12.73 -4.47
CA GLY A 156 -23.55 -13.68 -4.58
C GLY A 156 -22.40 -13.47 -3.60
N GLY A 157 -22.41 -12.38 -2.82
CA GLY A 157 -21.44 -12.10 -1.76
C GLY A 157 -20.73 -10.75 -1.93
N PRO A 158 -19.87 -10.36 -0.98
CA PRO A 158 -19.07 -9.14 -1.09
C PRO A 158 -18.14 -9.20 -2.31
N TYR A 159 -18.02 -8.09 -3.02
CA TYR A 159 -17.14 -7.95 -4.17
C TYR A 159 -16.15 -6.80 -3.98
N ILE A 160 -14.91 -7.07 -4.38
CA ILE A 160 -13.78 -6.16 -4.28
C ILE A 160 -13.40 -5.79 -5.70
N GLY A 161 -13.53 -4.50 -6.02
CA GLY A 161 -13.09 -3.96 -7.30
C GLY A 161 -11.60 -3.64 -7.30
N TYR A 162 -11.01 -3.56 -8.49
CA TYR A 162 -9.62 -3.14 -8.70
C TYR A 162 -9.61 -2.08 -9.79
N THR A 163 -8.83 -1.02 -9.58
CA THR A 163 -8.79 0.14 -10.49
C THR A 163 -7.46 0.27 -11.23
N GLU A 164 -6.44 -0.50 -10.82
CA GLU A 164 -5.04 -0.41 -11.29
C GLU A 164 -4.37 0.96 -11.03
N PHE A 165 -5.01 1.85 -10.26
CA PHE A 165 -4.39 3.09 -9.79
C PHE A 165 -3.63 2.85 -8.49
N ARG A 166 -2.49 3.55 -8.35
CA ARG A 166 -1.85 3.74 -7.05
C ARG A 166 -2.69 4.72 -6.26
N GLU A 167 -3.05 4.32 -5.05
CA GLU A 167 -3.86 5.10 -4.14
C GLU A 167 -3.26 5.12 -2.74
N TYR A 168 -3.75 6.01 -1.89
CA TYR A 168 -3.34 6.12 -0.50
C TYR A 168 -4.54 6.32 0.42
N ALA A 169 -4.42 5.86 1.68
CA ALA A 169 -5.34 6.23 2.75
C ALA A 169 -4.62 6.42 4.07
N VAL A 170 -5.32 7.12 4.96
CA VAL A 170 -4.83 7.40 6.31
C VAL A 170 -5.46 6.43 7.28
N SER A 171 -4.60 5.76 8.05
CA SER A 171 -4.98 4.88 9.15
C SER A 171 -4.43 5.41 10.48
N SER A 172 -5.07 5.03 11.57
CA SER A 172 -4.66 5.43 12.92
C SER A 172 -4.00 4.26 13.66
N PHE A 173 -3.05 4.57 14.53
CA PHE A 173 -2.45 3.60 15.45
C PHE A 173 -3.53 2.85 16.23
N ASN A 174 -3.40 1.52 16.32
CA ASN A 174 -4.24 0.70 17.19
C ASN A 174 -3.41 -0.02 18.25
N ALA A 175 -2.42 -0.80 17.83
CA ALA A 175 -1.55 -1.54 18.75
C ALA A 175 -0.16 -1.78 18.17
N LEU A 176 0.82 -1.88 19.06
CA LEU A 176 2.18 -2.29 18.74
C LEU A 176 2.48 -3.62 19.40
N GLY A 177 2.81 -4.62 18.59
CA GLY A 177 3.29 -5.92 19.04
C GLY A 177 4.80 -6.09 18.82
N PRO A 178 5.36 -7.26 19.19
CA PRO A 178 6.77 -7.55 18.99
C PRO A 178 7.19 -7.50 17.51
N GLY A 179 6.36 -8.09 16.63
CA GLY A 179 6.60 -8.18 15.19
C GLY A 179 5.77 -7.23 14.33
N TYR A 180 4.60 -6.84 14.82
CA TYR A 180 3.57 -6.20 14.00
C TYR A 180 3.11 -4.87 14.57
N LEU A 181 2.82 -3.94 13.68
CA LEU A 181 2.08 -2.71 13.94
C LEU A 181 0.68 -2.89 13.39
N ARG A 182 -0.33 -2.82 14.27
CA ARG A 182 -1.74 -2.93 13.92
C ARG A 182 -2.33 -1.53 13.78
N LEU A 183 -2.99 -1.28 12.66
CA LEU A 183 -3.61 0.01 12.35
C LEU A 183 -5.12 -0.18 12.16
N SER A 184 -5.88 0.84 12.53
CA SER A 184 -7.33 0.91 12.30
C SER A 184 -7.61 1.32 10.87
N GLN A 185 -8.50 0.58 10.20
CA GLN A 185 -9.10 0.94 8.91
C GLN A 185 -10.59 1.30 9.06
N ASN A 186 -11.04 1.58 10.29
CA ASN A 186 -12.46 1.76 10.55
C ASN A 186 -12.97 3.12 10.00
N PRO A 187 -13.85 3.13 8.98
CA PRO A 187 -14.38 4.36 8.39
C PRO A 187 -15.19 5.21 9.37
N ALA A 188 -15.83 4.58 10.37
CA ALA A 188 -16.57 5.30 11.40
C ALA A 188 -15.66 6.21 12.24
N THR A 189 -14.35 5.97 12.20
CA THR A 189 -13.31 6.79 12.84
C THR A 189 -12.53 7.65 11.85
N GLY A 190 -12.98 7.72 10.58
CA GLY A 190 -12.31 8.45 9.51
C GLY A 190 -11.02 7.79 9.04
N ASN A 191 -10.84 6.50 9.30
CA ASN A 191 -9.68 5.74 8.84
C ASN A 191 -10.02 4.95 7.58
N GLY A 192 -9.07 4.89 6.67
CA GLY A 192 -9.04 3.96 5.56
C GLY A 192 -7.87 2.98 5.69
N GLY A 193 -7.69 2.11 4.70
CA GLY A 193 -6.50 1.27 4.66
C GLY A 193 -6.53 0.20 3.60
N THR A 194 -5.68 -0.78 3.78
CA THR A 194 -5.29 -1.71 2.74
C THR A 194 -6.30 -2.83 2.49
N CYS A 195 -6.21 -3.42 1.31
CA CYS A 195 -6.96 -4.61 0.91
C CYS A 195 -6.08 -5.57 0.10
N TYR A 196 -6.68 -6.61 -0.47
CA TYR A 196 -5.98 -7.56 -1.36
C TYR A 196 -5.24 -6.79 -2.47
N GLY A 197 -3.98 -7.14 -2.75
CA GLY A 197 -3.11 -6.41 -3.69
C GLY A 197 -2.24 -5.31 -3.06
N ASP A 198 -2.61 -4.78 -1.89
CA ASP A 198 -1.74 -3.84 -1.14
C ASP A 198 -0.64 -4.54 -0.33
N SER A 199 -0.63 -5.87 -0.36
CA SER A 199 0.36 -6.68 0.34
C SER A 199 1.77 -6.36 -0.14
N GLY A 200 2.70 -6.23 0.79
CA GLY A 200 4.05 -5.71 0.53
C GLY A 200 4.15 -4.18 0.47
N GLY A 201 3.01 -3.47 0.39
CA GLY A 201 2.96 -2.01 0.34
C GLY A 201 3.34 -1.33 1.67
N PRO A 202 3.77 -0.06 1.62
CA PRO A 202 4.22 0.66 2.80
C PRO A 202 3.07 1.23 3.62
N ASN A 203 3.35 1.42 4.91
CA ASN A 203 2.62 2.31 5.79
C ASN A 203 3.61 3.34 6.32
N PHE A 204 3.56 4.56 5.76
CA PHE A 204 4.46 5.65 6.12
C PHE A 204 4.14 6.24 7.48
N LEU A 205 5.16 6.63 8.23
CA LEU A 205 4.99 7.33 9.50
C LEU A 205 4.49 8.76 9.25
N GLY A 206 3.34 9.10 9.84
CA GLY A 206 2.69 10.40 9.68
C GLY A 206 1.60 10.37 8.61
N ALA A 207 0.91 11.51 8.45
CA ALA A 207 -0.08 11.71 7.40
C ALA A 207 -0.23 13.22 7.08
N GLY A 208 -0.65 13.53 5.85
CA GLY A 208 -0.83 14.91 5.41
C GLY A 208 0.47 15.72 5.53
N THR A 209 0.42 16.88 6.16
CA THR A 209 1.62 17.73 6.35
C THR A 209 2.69 17.13 7.29
N SER A 210 2.33 16.10 8.05
CA SER A 210 3.24 15.40 8.98
C SER A 210 3.80 14.09 8.42
N GLU A 211 3.39 13.72 7.21
CA GLU A 211 3.86 12.51 6.54
C GLU A 211 5.37 12.55 6.31
N THR A 212 6.02 11.41 6.48
CA THR A 212 7.43 11.20 6.22
C THR A 212 7.63 10.11 5.18
N THR A 213 8.82 10.01 4.61
CA THR A 213 9.19 8.89 3.73
C THR A 213 9.62 7.63 4.49
N ILE A 214 9.43 7.59 5.82
CA ILE A 214 9.84 6.46 6.66
C ILE A 214 8.75 5.40 6.64
N ILE A 215 9.09 4.20 6.19
CA ILE A 215 8.18 3.05 6.16
C ILE A 215 8.09 2.47 7.59
N ALA A 216 7.01 2.76 8.32
CA ALA A 216 6.81 2.20 9.66
C ALA A 216 6.61 0.69 9.61
N GLY A 217 5.86 0.21 8.62
CA GLY A 217 5.65 -1.20 8.38
C GLY A 217 5.20 -1.51 6.97
N THR A 218 5.32 -2.78 6.61
CA THR A 218 4.86 -3.33 5.33
C THR A 218 3.57 -4.09 5.54
N THR A 219 2.55 -3.85 4.71
CA THR A 219 1.24 -4.53 4.77
C THR A 219 1.39 -6.02 4.52
N ILE A 220 0.94 -6.86 5.45
CA ILE A 220 1.02 -8.33 5.34
C ILE A 220 -0.36 -8.98 5.30
N THR A 221 -1.30 -8.49 6.11
CA THR A 221 -2.66 -9.05 6.17
C THR A 221 -3.63 -8.04 6.77
N GLY A 222 -4.93 -8.37 6.75
CA GLY A 222 -6.00 -7.55 7.28
C GLY A 222 -7.26 -8.35 7.52
N ASP A 223 -8.38 -7.67 7.77
CA ASP A 223 -9.67 -8.35 7.83
C ASP A 223 -10.16 -8.70 6.42
N MET A 224 -10.91 -9.80 6.30
CA MET A 224 -11.37 -10.34 5.01
C MET A 224 -12.17 -9.32 4.17
N ASN A 225 -12.83 -8.36 4.82
CA ASN A 225 -13.67 -7.36 4.16
C ASN A 225 -12.94 -6.02 3.92
N CYS A 226 -11.71 -5.88 4.39
CA CYS A 226 -10.87 -4.69 4.28
C CYS A 226 -11.42 -3.42 4.99
N LYS A 227 -12.19 -3.56 6.07
CA LYS A 227 -12.90 -2.42 6.73
C LYS A 227 -12.50 -2.16 8.19
N SER A 228 -11.65 -3.00 8.77
CA SER A 228 -11.40 -2.97 10.21
C SER A 228 -9.93 -2.86 10.56
N THR A 229 -9.09 -3.76 10.02
CA THR A 229 -7.73 -3.93 10.51
C THR A 229 -6.72 -4.01 9.38
N ASN A 230 -5.66 -3.18 9.49
CA ASN A 230 -4.42 -3.33 8.75
C ASN A 230 -3.37 -3.96 9.66
N THR A 231 -2.72 -5.02 9.23
CA THR A 231 -1.59 -5.62 9.93
C THR A 231 -0.33 -5.45 9.12
N THR A 232 0.60 -4.71 9.71
CA THR A 232 1.86 -4.38 9.07
C THR A 232 3.01 -5.02 9.82
N GLN A 233 3.96 -5.61 9.10
CA GLN A 233 5.20 -6.07 9.70
C GLN A 233 6.10 -4.87 9.99
N ARG A 234 6.57 -4.77 11.23
CA ARG A 234 7.51 -3.74 11.66
C ARG A 234 8.84 -3.90 10.96
N LEU A 235 9.43 -2.78 10.52
CA LEU A 235 10.76 -2.77 9.91
C LEU A 235 11.86 -2.31 10.89
N ASP A 236 11.47 -1.84 12.08
CA ASP A 236 12.37 -1.30 13.11
C ASP A 236 12.86 -2.34 14.13
N ILE A 237 12.66 -3.63 13.87
CA ILE A 237 13.00 -4.72 14.80
C ILE A 237 14.22 -5.53 14.32
N PRO A 238 14.96 -6.20 15.23
CA PRO A 238 16.15 -6.97 14.86
C PRO A 238 15.90 -8.01 13.77
N ALA A 239 14.76 -8.72 13.82
CA ALA A 239 14.40 -9.75 12.84
C ALA A 239 14.31 -9.21 11.41
N SER A 240 13.44 -8.22 11.17
CA SER A 240 13.30 -7.56 9.87
C SER A 240 14.61 -6.93 9.39
N ARG A 241 15.36 -6.31 10.31
CA ARG A 241 16.64 -5.67 9.99
C ARG A 241 17.73 -6.69 9.63
N ALA A 242 17.75 -7.87 10.23
CA ALA A 242 18.69 -8.93 9.87
C ALA A 242 18.49 -9.42 8.43
N PHE A 243 17.25 -9.45 7.95
CA PHE A 243 16.95 -9.72 6.54
C PHE A 243 17.34 -8.52 5.65
N LEU A 244 16.81 -7.33 5.92
CA LEU A 244 17.01 -6.15 5.06
C LEU A 244 18.47 -5.69 5.00
N GLY A 245 19.23 -5.86 6.08
CA GLY A 245 20.65 -5.52 6.16
C GLY A 245 21.56 -6.34 5.22
N GLN A 246 21.04 -7.42 4.63
CA GLN A 246 21.74 -8.17 3.58
C GLN A 246 21.70 -7.45 2.23
N PHE A 247 20.75 -6.52 2.04
CA PHE A 247 20.48 -5.88 0.74
C PHE A 247 20.73 -4.36 0.75
N VAL A 248 20.60 -3.71 1.91
CA VAL A 248 20.76 -2.26 2.05
C VAL A 248 21.50 -1.88 3.32
N THR A 249 22.17 -0.72 3.31
CA THR A 249 22.71 -0.10 4.52
C THR A 249 21.56 0.39 5.40
N LEU A 250 21.50 -0.11 6.63
CA LEU A 250 20.46 0.27 7.58
C LEU A 250 20.81 1.58 8.32
N PRO A 251 19.81 2.42 8.64
CA PRO A 251 19.98 3.58 9.51
C PRO A 251 20.01 3.20 11.00
#